data_AF-A0AAW3HW68-F1
#
_entry.id   AF-A0AAW3HW68-F1
#
_cell.length_a   1.000
_cell.length_b   1.000
_cell.length_c   1.000
_cell.angle_alpha   90.00
_cell.angle_beta   90.00
_cell.angle_gamma   90.00
#
_symmetry.space_group_name_H-M   'P 1'
#
loop_
_entity.id
_entity.type
_entity.pdbx_description
1 polymer ?
#
loop_
_entity_poly.entity_id
_entity_poly.type
_entity_poly.pdbx_seq_one_letter_code
_entity_poly.pdbx_strand_id
1 'polypeptide(L)'
;MIELPPLDLVLLVRLTREGGVAYLPALTQPRSINLATCAPEVRQEVGDALQRAAPRAVADCAQAGGDQRYFHVEIVLDRDEQSAISFDVPEADAPDTLMQLWKAHAASPG
;
A
#
# COMPACT_ATOMS: atom_id res chain seq x y z
N MET A 1 7.60 8.02 -12.94
CA MET A 1 7.82 6.62 -12.54
C MET A 1 8.37 6.67 -11.13
N ILE A 2 7.73 5.99 -10.19
CA ILE A 2 8.14 6.03 -8.77
C ILE A 2 9.30 5.07 -8.60
N GLU A 3 10.40 5.56 -8.03
CA GLU A 3 11.55 4.72 -7.72
C GLU A 3 11.30 4.05 -6.37
N LEU A 4 11.10 2.73 -6.40
CA LEU A 4 10.91 1.95 -5.18
C LEU A 4 12.27 1.58 -4.58
N PRO A 5 12.41 1.71 -3.25
CA PRO A 5 13.61 1.26 -2.57
C PRO A 5 13.64 -0.26 -2.53
N PRO A 6 14.84 -0.87 -2.42
CA PRO A 6 14.94 -2.30 -2.21
C PRO A 6 14.25 -2.67 -0.89
N LEU A 7 13.47 -3.75 -0.92
CA LEU A 7 12.75 -4.26 0.25
C LEU A 7 13.63 -4.51 1.46
N ASP A 8 14.93 -4.73 1.24
CA ASP A 8 15.93 -4.90 2.29
C ASP A 8 15.96 -3.70 3.26
N LEU A 9 15.78 -2.50 2.72
CA LEU A 9 15.78 -1.23 3.47
C LEU A 9 14.40 -0.84 4.00
N VAL A 10 13.34 -1.52 3.57
CA VAL A 10 11.98 -1.20 3.98
C VAL A 10 11.69 -1.84 5.33
N LEU A 11 11.32 -1.01 6.31
CA LEU A 11 10.89 -1.45 7.63
C LEU A 11 9.40 -1.70 7.68
N LEU A 12 8.61 -0.75 7.17
CA LEU A 12 7.17 -0.72 7.31
C LEU A 12 6.53 -0.32 6.00
N VAL A 13 5.49 -1.04 5.61
CA VAL A 13 4.63 -0.65 4.49
C VAL A 13 3.24 -0.43 5.03
N ARG A 14 2.65 0.74 4.79
CA ARG A 14 1.28 1.05 5.18
C ARG A 14 0.43 1.14 3.94
N LEU A 15 -0.68 0.43 3.98
CA LEU A 15 -1.66 0.36 2.91
C LEU A 15 -2.98 0.91 3.44
N THR A 16 -3.37 2.08 2.97
CA THR A 16 -4.65 2.69 3.29
C THR A 16 -5.52 2.62 2.07
N ARG A 17 -6.80 2.28 2.25
CA ARG A 17 -7.75 2.25 1.15
C ARG A 17 -8.71 3.41 1.32
N GLU A 18 -8.67 4.33 0.37
CA GLU A 18 -9.39 5.59 0.42
C GLU A 18 -10.29 5.74 -0.82
N GLY A 19 -11.31 6.59 -0.72
CA GLY A 19 -12.31 6.78 -1.77
C GLY A 19 -13.55 5.88 -1.68
N GLY A 20 -14.51 6.14 -2.56
CA GLY A 20 -15.86 5.55 -2.55
C GLY A 20 -16.88 6.37 -1.73
N VAL A 21 -18.14 6.38 -2.19
CA VAL A 21 -19.20 7.25 -1.64
C VAL A 21 -19.67 6.79 -0.24
N ALA A 22 -19.33 5.58 0.18
CA ALA A 22 -19.67 5.02 1.48
C ALA A 22 -18.45 4.99 2.42
N TYR A 23 -18.43 5.88 3.41
CA TYR A 23 -17.48 5.79 4.52
C TYR A 23 -17.78 4.52 5.34
N LEU A 24 -17.03 3.46 5.05
CA LEU A 24 -17.06 2.20 5.81
C LEU A 24 -15.81 2.15 6.69
N PRO A 25 -15.90 2.45 8.00
CA PRO A 25 -14.75 2.58 8.88
C PRO A 25 -13.87 1.31 8.97
N ALA A 26 -14.44 0.12 8.70
CA ALA A 26 -13.67 -1.13 8.64
C ALA A 26 -12.75 -1.23 7.41
N LEU A 27 -13.04 -0.47 6.35
CA LEU A 27 -12.34 -0.51 5.06
C LEU A 27 -11.41 0.69 4.85
N THR A 28 -11.57 1.76 5.61
CA THR A 28 -10.68 2.95 5.63
C THR A 28 -9.51 2.81 6.61
N GLN A 29 -9.41 1.70 7.36
CA GLN A 29 -8.31 1.53 8.31
C GLN A 29 -6.98 1.30 7.58
N PRO A 30 -5.94 2.11 7.88
CA PRO A 30 -4.60 1.86 7.39
C PRO A 30 -4.07 0.52 7.91
N ARG A 31 -3.46 -0.28 7.03
CA ARG A 31 -2.85 -1.57 7.36
C ARG A 31 -1.35 -1.45 7.30
N SER A 32 -0.69 -1.59 8.44
CA SER A 32 0.77 -1.52 8.55
C SER A 32 1.35 -2.93 8.55
N ILE A 33 2.23 -3.22 7.60
CA ILE A 33 2.94 -4.49 7.42
C ILE A 33 4.40 -4.26 7.75
N ASN A 34 4.87 -4.84 8.85
CA ASN A 34 6.25 -4.69 9.29
C ASN A 34 7.13 -5.72 8.55
N LEU A 35 7.88 -5.27 7.55
CA LEU A 35 8.75 -6.14 6.75
C LEU A 35 10.00 -6.60 7.50
N ALA A 36 10.37 -5.92 8.59
CA ALA A 36 11.47 -6.33 9.44
C ALA A 36 11.11 -7.53 10.35
N THR A 37 9.82 -7.70 10.70
CA THR A 37 9.35 -8.80 11.56
C THR A 37 8.50 -9.84 10.83
N CYS A 38 8.08 -9.58 9.59
CA CYS A 38 7.31 -10.52 8.78
C CYS A 38 8.15 -11.68 8.25
N ALA A 39 7.46 -12.77 7.90
CA ALA A 39 8.06 -13.89 7.20
C ALA A 39 8.66 -13.45 5.85
N PRO A 40 9.77 -14.06 5.41
CA PRO A 40 10.41 -13.71 4.15
C PRO A 40 9.50 -13.93 2.93
N GLU A 41 8.54 -14.85 3.01
CA GLU A 41 7.54 -15.08 1.97
C GLU A 41 6.62 -13.85 1.80
N VAL A 42 6.02 -13.38 2.90
CA VAL A 42 5.20 -12.16 2.93
C VAL A 42 6.00 -10.96 2.45
N ARG A 43 7.29 -10.88 2.84
CA ARG A 43 8.17 -9.81 2.39
C ARG A 43 8.33 -9.80 0.87
N GLN A 44 8.51 -10.96 0.25
CA GLN A 44 8.60 -11.07 -1.21
C GLN A 44 7.28 -10.73 -1.89
N GLU A 45 6.15 -11.18 -1.35
CA GLU A 45 4.83 -10.85 -1.91
C GLU A 45 4.57 -9.34 -1.88
N VAL A 46 4.90 -8.66 -0.77
CA VAL A 46 4.79 -7.21 -0.66
C VAL A 46 5.67 -6.53 -1.71
N GLY A 47 6.89 -6.98 -1.93
CA GLY A 47 7.75 -6.39 -2.96
C GLY A 47 7.29 -6.60 -4.39
N ASP A 48 6.77 -7.77 -4.71
CA ASP A 48 6.20 -8.02 -6.03
C ASP A 48 4.96 -7.13 -6.25
N ALA A 49 4.08 -7.03 -5.24
CA ALA A 49 2.92 -6.16 -5.29
C ALA A 49 3.31 -4.68 -5.46
N LEU A 50 4.29 -4.19 -4.70
CA LEU A 50 4.79 -2.82 -4.81
C LEU A 50 5.39 -2.56 -6.19
N GLN A 51 6.27 -3.44 -6.69
CA GLN A 51 6.89 -3.29 -8.01
C GLN A 51 5.88 -3.24 -9.15
N ARG A 52 4.76 -3.97 -9.03
CA ARG A 52 3.66 -3.92 -10.00
C ARG A 52 2.78 -2.68 -9.82
N ALA A 53 2.64 -2.18 -8.59
CA ALA A 53 1.81 -1.04 -8.24
C ALA A 53 2.49 0.32 -8.54
N ALA A 54 3.79 0.46 -8.30
CA ALA A 54 4.56 1.70 -8.55
C ALA A 54 4.45 2.27 -9.98
N PRO A 55 4.48 1.48 -11.07
CA PRO A 55 4.26 2.02 -12.42
C PRO A 55 2.78 2.40 -12.68
N ARG A 56 1.84 1.93 -11.87
CA ARG A 56 0.41 2.25 -11.92
C ARG A 56 0.04 3.43 -11.01
N ALA A 57 0.99 3.88 -10.20
CA ALA A 57 0.78 5.00 -9.31
C ALA A 57 0.45 6.27 -10.09
N VAL A 58 -0.58 6.97 -9.66
CA VAL A 58 -1.03 8.23 -10.25
C VAL A 58 -0.82 9.34 -9.23
N ALA A 59 -0.28 10.47 -9.69
CA ALA A 59 0.03 11.59 -8.81
C ALA A 59 -1.21 12.35 -8.30
N ASP A 60 -2.37 12.14 -8.93
CA ASP A 60 -3.60 12.87 -8.61
C ASP A 60 -4.85 11.98 -8.69
N CYS A 61 -4.98 11.06 -7.74
CA CYS A 61 -6.21 10.28 -7.55
C CYS A 61 -7.37 11.17 -7.04
N ALA A 62 -7.06 12.28 -6.35
CA ALA A 62 -8.05 13.15 -5.73
C ALA A 62 -8.92 13.91 -6.75
N GLN A 63 -8.41 14.21 -7.95
CA GLN A 63 -9.18 14.84 -9.02
C GLN A 63 -10.01 13.85 -9.86
N ALA A 64 -9.84 12.54 -9.69
CA ALA A 64 -10.62 11.53 -10.39
C ALA A 64 -12.02 11.39 -9.73
N GLY A 65 -12.82 12.44 -9.87
CA GLY A 65 -14.15 12.55 -9.27
C GLY A 65 -15.07 11.39 -9.68
N GLY A 66 -15.47 10.60 -8.70
CA GLY A 66 -16.41 9.49 -8.82
C GLY A 66 -16.21 8.49 -7.68
N ASP A 67 -17.01 7.42 -7.61
CA ASP A 67 -16.88 6.30 -6.67
C ASP A 67 -15.55 5.50 -6.83
N GLN A 68 -14.48 6.15 -7.28
CA GLN A 68 -13.17 5.54 -7.42
C GLN A 68 -12.53 5.36 -6.05
N ARG A 69 -12.05 4.15 -5.82
CA ARG A 69 -11.22 3.79 -4.69
C ARG A 69 -9.77 3.76 -5.14
N TYR A 70 -8.88 4.13 -4.23
CA TYR A 70 -7.45 4.04 -4.43
C TYR A 70 -6.78 3.50 -3.17
N PHE A 71 -5.64 2.87 -3.37
CA PHE A 71 -4.72 2.44 -2.33
C PHE A 71 -3.63 3.48 -2.18
N HIS A 72 -3.60 4.11 -1.02
CA HIS A 72 -2.47 4.89 -0.57
C HIS A 72 -1.43 3.95 0.03
N VAL A 73 -0.25 3.92 -0.58
CA VAL A 73 0.88 3.10 -0.17
C VAL A 73 1.95 4.00 0.43
N GLU A 74 2.33 3.77 1.67
CA GLU A 74 3.42 4.49 2.35
C GLU A 74 4.52 3.49 2.74
N ILE A 75 5.75 3.74 2.32
CA ILE A 75 6.91 2.88 2.53
C ILE A 75 7.88 3.62 3.45
N VAL A 76 8.10 3.09 4.65
CA VAL A 76 9.03 3.63 5.64
C VAL A 76 10.34 2.85 5.59
N LEU A 77 11.45 3.56 5.49
CA LEU A 77 12.80 3.02 5.39
C LEU A 77 13.52 3.04 6.75
N ASP A 78 14.48 2.12 6.93
CA ASP A 78 15.28 1.99 8.16
C ASP A 78 16.20 3.18 8.42
N ARG A 79 16.72 3.78 7.34
CA ARG A 79 17.79 4.77 7.44
C ARG A 79 17.33 6.18 7.76
N ASP A 80 16.06 6.53 7.53
CA ASP A 80 15.48 7.83 7.91
C ASP A 80 13.95 7.83 7.72
N GLU A 81 13.18 8.19 8.76
CA GLU A 81 11.72 8.36 8.65
C GLU A 81 11.33 9.45 7.64
N GLN A 82 12.23 10.41 7.34
CA GLN A 82 12.01 11.45 6.32
C GLN A 82 12.19 10.94 4.89
N SER A 83 12.70 9.72 4.70
CA SER A 83 12.79 9.08 3.39
C SER A 83 11.58 8.19 3.07
N ALA A 84 10.46 8.40 3.77
CA ALA A 84 9.24 7.68 3.47
C ALA A 84 8.73 8.00 2.06
N ILE A 85 8.44 6.97 1.27
CA ILE A 85 7.92 7.10 -0.08
C ILE A 85 6.44 6.78 -0.04
N SER A 86 5.59 7.73 -0.44
CA SER A 86 4.16 7.52 -0.53
C SER A 86 3.64 7.70 -1.95
N PHE A 87 2.66 6.89 -2.33
CA PHE A 87 2.02 6.96 -3.62
C PHE A 87 0.63 6.35 -3.65
N ASP A 88 -0.21 6.87 -4.55
CA ASP A 88 -1.60 6.44 -4.71
C ASP A 88 -1.76 5.59 -5.96
N VAL A 89 -2.47 4.47 -5.82
CA VAL A 89 -2.77 3.54 -6.92
C VAL A 89 -4.27 3.33 -6.99
N PRO A 90 -4.93 3.55 -8.13
CA PRO A 90 -6.36 3.27 -8.27
C PRO A 90 -6.63 1.79 -7.95
N GLU A 91 -7.66 1.47 -7.17
CA GLU A 91 -8.05 0.08 -6.86
C GLU A 91 -8.34 -0.71 -8.14
N ALA A 92 -8.82 -0.04 -9.19
CA ALA A 92 -9.06 -0.63 -10.51
C ALA A 92 -7.77 -1.06 -11.26
N ASP A 93 -6.65 -0.39 -10.99
CA ASP A 93 -5.35 -0.66 -11.60
C ASP A 93 -4.39 -1.39 -10.65
N ALA A 94 -4.77 -1.52 -9.37
CA ALA A 94 -3.99 -2.20 -8.36
C ALA A 94 -3.94 -3.71 -8.65
N PRO A 95 -2.77 -4.34 -8.55
CA PRO A 95 -2.65 -5.79 -8.77
C PRO A 95 -3.41 -6.54 -7.66
N ASP A 96 -4.04 -7.67 -8.02
CA ASP A 96 -4.78 -8.51 -7.07
C ASP A 96 -3.94 -8.88 -5.84
N THR A 97 -2.63 -9.08 -6.01
CA THR A 97 -1.68 -9.36 -4.92
C THR A 97 -1.67 -8.26 -3.85
N LEU A 98 -1.71 -6.98 -4.24
CA LEU A 98 -1.76 -5.86 -3.29
C LEU A 98 -3.05 -5.90 -2.46
N MET A 99 -4.17 -6.21 -3.11
CA MET A 99 -5.47 -6.35 -2.45
C MET A 99 -5.51 -7.57 -1.52
N GLN A 100 -4.91 -8.69 -1.92
CA GLN A 100 -4.79 -9.89 -1.09
C GLN A 100 -3.94 -9.61 0.15
N LEU A 101 -2.79 -8.95 0.00
CA LEU A 101 -1.96 -8.52 1.13
C LEU A 101 -2.71 -7.60 2.08
N TRP A 102 -3.40 -6.59 1.54
CA TRP A 102 -4.24 -5.71 2.36
C TRP A 102 -5.31 -6.50 3.12
N LYS A 103 -6.01 -7.45 2.47
CA LYS A 103 -7.02 -8.31 3.12
C LYS A 103 -6.41 -9.25 4.17
N ALA A 104 -5.27 -9.86 3.88
CA ALA A 104 -4.58 -10.78 4.79
C ALA A 104 -4.13 -10.06 6.06
N HIS A 105 -3.64 -8.83 5.93
CA HIS A 105 -3.25 -7.97 7.05
C HIS A 105 -4.42 -7.13 7.61
N ALA A 106 -5.61 -7.21 7.01
CA ALA A 106 -6.82 -6.56 7.53
C ALA A 106 -7.47 -7.31 8.69
N ALA A 107 -7.09 -8.57 8.91
CA ALA A 107 -7.62 -9.40 9.99
C ALA A 107 -6.64 -9.51 11.16
N SER A 108 -6.70 -8.52 12.05
CA SER A 108 -6.71 -8.81 13.48
C SER A 108 -7.97 -8.15 14.07
N PRO A 109 -9.14 -8.83 14.00
CA PRO A 109 -10.21 -8.52 14.92
C PRO A 109 -9.72 -8.93 16.31
N GLY A 110 -9.22 -7.96 17.07
CA GLY A 110 -9.19 -8.05 18.53
C GLY A 110 -10.58 -7.88 19.10
#